data_AF-A0A067PED2-F1
#
_entry.id   AF-A0A067PED2-F1
#
_cell.length_a   1.000
_cell.length_b   1.000
_cell.length_c   1.000
_cell.angle_alpha   90.00
_cell.angle_beta   90.00
_cell.angle_gamma   90.00
#
_symmetry.space_group_name_H-M   'P 1'
#
loop_
_entity.id
_entity.type
_entity.pdbx_description
1 polymer ?
#
loop_
_entity_poly.entity_id
_entity_poly.type
_entity_poly.pdbx_seq_one_letter_code
_entity_poly.pdbx_strand_id
1 'polypeptide(L)'
;MVKLPIIADRPRQDDLLPCFPRSNMSPATHLTQQMNALCTSDGFIFAPDLTVWCLPAPGDATPPQHALLIEPHYEYRYFAEQKGCSWNERNTNFQRFAGNTRELFFRAKGGMIHYAGTYKCLSLSRLSGEEYRRLPLGVQKYLLSKVLTTKLSTPLLAASLIQDSFEKGVILPLCLGLQCVGFNHELYRLMLNVQKGSVPKKSAPVPIAIPANGSKGVPNPNKRKSSEQGGSNKKAKAT
;
A
#
# COMPACT_ATOMS: atom_id res chain seq x y z
N MET A 1 -23.46 4.05 -21.09
CA MET A 1 -22.67 3.58 -19.92
C MET A 1 -22.84 2.07 -19.85
N VAL A 2 -21.78 1.28 -19.78
CA VAL A 2 -21.88 -0.19 -19.75
C VAL A 2 -22.38 -0.61 -18.37
N LYS A 3 -23.48 -1.36 -18.31
CA LYS A 3 -23.90 -2.04 -17.06
C LYS A 3 -22.98 -3.23 -16.85
N LEU A 4 -22.06 -3.11 -15.91
CA LEU A 4 -21.19 -4.21 -15.49
C LEU A 4 -21.97 -5.13 -14.53
N PRO A 5 -21.66 -6.45 -14.50
CA PRO A 5 -22.35 -7.40 -13.65
C PRO A 5 -22.07 -7.13 -12.17
N ILE A 6 -23.10 -7.34 -11.34
CA ILE A 6 -23.04 -7.17 -9.88
C ILE A 6 -22.88 -8.56 -9.24
N ILE A 7 -21.81 -8.70 -8.47
CA ILE A 7 -21.47 -9.84 -7.61
C ILE A 7 -22.25 -9.68 -6.30
N ALA A 8 -23.26 -10.54 -6.07
CA ALA A 8 -24.26 -10.37 -5.01
C ALA A 8 -23.80 -10.89 -3.62
N ASP A 9 -22.84 -11.81 -3.59
CA ASP A 9 -22.23 -12.41 -2.40
C ASP A 9 -21.10 -11.57 -1.80
N ARG A 10 -20.57 -10.60 -2.57
CA ARG A 10 -19.51 -9.70 -2.11
C ARG A 10 -20.00 -8.75 -1.01
N PRO A 11 -19.37 -8.74 0.19
CA PRO A 11 -19.67 -7.77 1.24
C PRO A 11 -19.48 -6.33 0.78
N ARG A 12 -20.21 -5.37 1.38
CA ARG A 12 -19.99 -3.95 1.09
C ARG A 12 -18.60 -3.55 1.54
N GLN A 13 -17.99 -2.58 0.85
CA GLN A 13 -16.62 -2.16 1.15
C GLN A 13 -16.44 -1.63 2.58
N ASP A 14 -17.49 -1.03 3.16
CA ASP A 14 -17.49 -0.53 4.54
C ASP A 14 -17.67 -1.65 5.59
N ASP A 15 -18.23 -2.80 5.20
CA ASP A 15 -18.42 -3.98 6.07
C ASP A 15 -17.16 -4.87 6.12
N LEU A 16 -16.18 -4.61 5.25
CA LEU A 16 -14.93 -5.36 5.21
C LEU A 16 -14.09 -5.06 6.45
N LEU A 17 -13.87 -6.08 7.27
CA LEU A 17 -12.84 -6.05 8.31
C LEU A 17 -11.43 -6.07 7.70
N PRO A 18 -10.44 -5.40 8.33
CA PRO A 18 -9.04 -5.47 7.93
C PRO A 18 -8.52 -6.91 7.88
N CYS A 19 -7.68 -7.22 6.90
CA CYS A 19 -7.08 -8.55 6.74
C CYS A 19 -5.70 -8.67 7.41
N PHE A 20 -4.94 -7.56 7.53
CA PHE A 20 -3.65 -7.53 8.23
C PHE A 20 -3.59 -6.40 9.27
N PRO A 21 -2.83 -6.56 10.37
CA PRO A 21 -2.62 -5.49 11.36
C PRO A 21 -1.93 -4.26 10.75
N ARG A 22 -1.95 -3.11 11.47
CA ARG A 22 -1.35 -1.83 11.05
C ARG A 22 0.12 -2.00 10.65
N SER A 23 0.33 -2.26 9.36
CA SER A 23 1.65 -2.47 8.79
C SER A 23 1.76 -1.71 7.47
N ASN A 24 2.92 -1.10 7.26
CA ASN A 24 3.30 -0.54 5.96
C ASN A 24 3.80 -1.63 5.00
N MET A 25 3.72 -2.89 5.41
CA MET A 25 4.17 -4.07 4.67
C MET A 25 3.15 -4.49 3.60
N SER A 26 3.61 -5.24 2.62
CA SER A 26 2.77 -5.83 1.57
C SER A 26 2.01 -7.07 2.08
N PRO A 27 0.82 -7.42 1.57
CA PRO A 27 0.17 -8.71 1.82
C PRO A 27 1.12 -9.91 1.65
N ALA A 28 2.10 -9.82 0.75
CA ALA A 28 3.13 -10.85 0.53
C ALA A 28 3.84 -11.31 1.82
N THR A 29 3.99 -10.43 2.82
CA THR A 29 4.69 -10.76 4.07
C THR A 29 3.79 -11.38 5.14
N HIS A 30 2.48 -11.42 4.90
CA HIS A 30 1.46 -11.90 5.83
C HIS A 30 0.70 -13.13 5.30
N LEU A 31 0.63 -13.30 3.98
CA LEU A 31 0.00 -14.46 3.35
C LEU A 31 0.83 -15.73 3.63
N THR A 32 0.27 -16.63 4.42
CA THR A 32 0.86 -17.95 4.67
C THR A 32 0.83 -18.81 3.40
N GLN A 33 1.55 -19.94 3.38
CA GLN A 33 1.50 -20.88 2.25
C GLN A 33 0.05 -21.34 1.96
N GLN A 34 -0.75 -21.59 3.01
CA GLN A 34 -2.17 -21.95 2.87
C GLN A 34 -2.99 -20.82 2.25
N MET A 35 -2.76 -19.56 2.63
CA MET A 35 -3.45 -18.42 2.02
C MET A 35 -3.06 -18.23 0.56
N ASN A 36 -1.76 -18.37 0.22
CA ASN A 36 -1.31 -18.29 -1.17
C ASN A 36 -1.86 -19.42 -2.05
N ALA A 37 -2.10 -20.61 -1.49
CA ALA A 37 -2.76 -21.72 -2.19
C ALA A 37 -4.27 -21.50 -2.42
N LEU A 38 -4.92 -20.60 -1.67
CA LEU A 38 -6.31 -20.20 -1.87
C LEU A 38 -6.47 -19.02 -2.84
N CYS A 39 -5.42 -18.23 -3.06
CA CYS A 39 -5.43 -17.20 -4.10
C CYS A 39 -5.62 -17.84 -5.49
N THR A 40 -6.23 -17.09 -6.40
CA THR A 40 -6.15 -17.37 -7.85
C THR A 40 -4.73 -17.68 -8.31
N SER A 41 -4.55 -18.57 -9.29
CA SER A 41 -3.24 -18.97 -9.83
C SER A 41 -2.36 -17.82 -10.31
N ASP A 42 -2.96 -16.70 -10.72
CA ASP A 42 -2.27 -15.46 -11.09
C ASP A 42 -1.68 -14.69 -9.89
N GLY A 43 -2.05 -15.05 -8.66
CA GLY A 43 -1.69 -14.35 -7.42
C GLY A 43 -2.61 -13.16 -7.12
N PHE A 44 -2.03 -12.07 -6.61
CA PHE A 44 -2.79 -10.92 -6.10
C PHE A 44 -2.25 -9.57 -6.61
N ILE A 45 -3.04 -8.51 -6.43
CA ILE A 45 -2.68 -7.10 -6.65
C ILE A 45 -2.74 -6.38 -5.31
N PHE A 46 -1.67 -5.64 -4.96
CA PHE A 46 -1.69 -4.69 -3.86
C PHE A 46 -1.04 -3.38 -4.31
N ALA A 47 -1.86 -2.37 -4.57
CA ALA A 47 -1.45 -1.14 -5.22
C ALA A 47 -2.18 0.06 -4.59
N PRO A 48 -1.91 0.34 -3.30
CA PRO A 48 -2.82 1.12 -2.45
C PRO A 48 -3.05 2.56 -2.91
N ASP A 49 -2.05 3.20 -3.52
CA ASP A 49 -2.11 4.59 -3.97
C ASP A 49 -2.50 4.73 -5.46
N LEU A 50 -2.71 3.60 -6.14
CA LEU A 50 -2.93 3.47 -7.59
C LEU A 50 -4.37 3.09 -7.93
N THR A 51 -5.14 2.60 -6.95
CA THR A 51 -6.50 2.07 -7.12
C THR A 51 -7.54 3.18 -6.96
N VAL A 52 -8.29 3.45 -8.02
CA VAL A 52 -9.40 4.41 -8.05
C VAL A 52 -10.71 3.64 -8.14
N TRP A 53 -11.50 3.66 -7.06
CA TRP A 53 -12.79 2.99 -7.02
C TRP A 53 -13.81 3.67 -7.95
N CYS A 54 -14.45 2.88 -8.81
CA CYS A 54 -15.59 3.32 -9.61
C CYS A 54 -16.82 3.36 -8.69
N LEU A 55 -17.11 4.54 -8.15
CA LEU A 55 -18.29 4.76 -7.32
C LEU A 55 -19.57 4.65 -8.17
N PRO A 56 -20.68 4.14 -7.60
CA PRO A 56 -21.98 4.13 -8.26
C PRO A 56 -22.50 5.57 -8.42
N ALA A 57 -23.58 5.73 -9.19
CA ALA A 57 -24.24 7.03 -9.33
C ALA A 57 -24.81 7.50 -7.97
N PRO A 58 -24.91 8.82 -7.70
CA PRO A 58 -25.56 9.32 -6.48
C PRO A 58 -26.98 8.77 -6.33
N GLY A 59 -27.26 8.14 -5.19
CA GLY A 59 -28.54 7.50 -4.89
C GLY A 59 -28.60 6.00 -5.19
N ASP A 60 -27.63 5.44 -5.91
CA ASP A 60 -27.48 3.99 -6.08
C ASP A 60 -26.73 3.39 -4.88
N ALA A 61 -27.38 2.45 -4.20
CA ALA A 61 -26.88 1.80 -2.98
C ALA A 61 -25.92 0.62 -3.24
N THR A 62 -25.64 0.28 -4.51
CA THR A 62 -24.73 -0.81 -4.84
C THR A 62 -23.30 -0.49 -4.38
N PRO A 63 -22.61 -1.44 -3.69
CA PRO A 63 -21.23 -1.19 -3.27
C PRO A 63 -20.31 -1.08 -4.50
N PRO A 64 -19.27 -0.23 -4.49
CA PRO A 64 -18.34 -0.10 -5.61
C PRO A 64 -17.66 -1.45 -5.91
N GLN A 65 -17.99 -2.02 -7.06
CA GLN A 65 -17.52 -3.35 -7.49
C GLN A 65 -16.37 -3.30 -8.49
N HIS A 66 -16.10 -2.12 -9.04
CA HIS A 66 -15.08 -1.94 -10.06
C HIS A 66 -14.09 -0.86 -9.62
N ALA A 67 -12.87 -0.95 -10.11
CA ALA A 67 -11.84 0.05 -9.90
C ALA A 67 -11.00 0.22 -11.17
N LEU A 68 -10.23 1.30 -11.22
CA LEU A 68 -9.15 1.49 -12.17
C LEU A 68 -7.83 1.41 -11.41
N LEU A 69 -6.85 0.73 -12.00
CA LEU A 69 -5.46 0.84 -11.61
C LEU A 69 -4.77 1.80 -12.59
N ILE A 70 -4.13 2.85 -12.09
CA ILE A 70 -3.60 3.94 -12.94
C ILE A 70 -2.14 4.22 -12.62
N GLU A 71 -1.24 3.90 -13.56
CA GLU A 71 0.21 4.13 -13.45
C GLU A 71 0.70 5.10 -14.54
N PRO A 72 1.77 5.88 -14.28
CA PRO A 72 2.39 6.66 -15.35
C PRO A 72 3.06 5.72 -16.36
N HIS A 73 2.94 6.03 -17.66
CA HIS A 73 3.57 5.25 -18.72
C HIS A 73 5.09 5.51 -18.80
N TYR A 74 5.49 6.77 -18.63
CA TYR A 74 6.89 7.20 -18.69
C TYR A 74 7.38 7.73 -17.34
N GLU A 75 8.70 7.71 -17.14
CA GLU A 75 9.38 8.41 -16.05
C GLU A 75 10.34 9.47 -16.59
N TYR A 76 10.42 10.58 -15.85
CA TYR A 76 11.25 11.72 -16.15
C TYR A 76 12.48 11.71 -15.24
N ARG A 77 13.67 11.63 -15.85
CA ARG A 77 14.94 11.73 -15.15
C ARG A 77 15.61 13.04 -15.52
N TYR A 78 15.98 13.82 -14.50
CA TYR A 78 16.77 15.05 -14.67
C TYR A 78 18.20 14.81 -14.20
N PHE A 79 19.18 15.22 -15.02
CA PHE A 79 20.62 15.06 -14.78
C PHE A 79 21.22 16.43 -14.50
N ALA A 80 21.33 16.80 -13.22
CA ALA A 80 21.75 18.14 -12.80
C ALA A 80 23.14 18.54 -13.33
N GLU A 81 24.10 17.60 -13.31
CA GLU A 81 25.48 17.80 -13.79
C GLU A 81 25.52 18.14 -15.29
N GLN A 82 24.68 17.50 -16.09
CA GLN A 82 24.62 17.67 -17.55
C GLN A 82 23.62 18.76 -17.97
N LYS A 83 22.86 19.33 -17.01
CA LYS A 83 21.66 20.18 -17.25
C LYS A 83 20.66 19.55 -18.23
N GLY A 84 20.65 18.22 -18.30
CA GLY A 84 19.90 17.43 -19.28
C GLY A 84 18.71 16.71 -18.66
N CYS A 85 17.84 16.14 -19.50
CA CYS A 85 16.77 15.26 -19.07
C CYS A 85 16.55 14.10 -20.03
N SER A 86 15.94 13.02 -19.55
CA SER A 86 15.46 11.93 -20.37
C SER A 86 14.09 11.45 -19.93
N TRP A 87 13.33 10.98 -20.92
CA TRP A 87 12.08 10.25 -20.74
C TRP A 87 12.35 8.78 -21.01
N ASN A 88 11.97 7.91 -20.07
CA ASN A 88 12.14 6.47 -20.20
C ASN A 88 10.77 5.80 -20.04
N GLU A 89 10.49 4.78 -20.85
CA GLU A 89 9.29 3.96 -20.65
C GLU A 89 9.42 3.17 -19.35
N ARG A 90 8.35 3.15 -18.55
CA ARG A 90 8.34 2.44 -17.27
C ARG A 90 8.01 0.98 -17.51
N ASN A 91 8.82 0.08 -16.95
CA ASN A 91 8.47 -1.32 -16.84
C ASN A 91 7.34 -1.47 -15.78
N THR A 92 6.10 -1.50 -16.25
CA THR A 92 4.89 -1.61 -15.40
C THR A 92 4.40 -3.06 -15.39
N ASN A 93 3.81 -3.49 -14.28
CA ASN A 93 3.24 -4.85 -14.21
C ASN A 93 1.89 -4.96 -14.93
N PHE A 94 1.35 -3.88 -15.51
CA PHE A 94 0.01 -3.86 -16.12
C PHE A 94 -0.13 -4.88 -17.25
N GLN A 95 0.90 -5.06 -18.09
CA GLN A 95 0.91 -6.07 -19.14
C GLN A 95 0.83 -7.51 -18.60
N ARG A 96 1.37 -7.75 -17.39
CA ARG A 96 1.30 -9.06 -16.70
C ARG A 96 -0.02 -9.27 -15.95
N PHE A 97 -0.79 -8.19 -15.76
CA PHE A 97 -2.09 -8.24 -15.12
C PHE A 97 -3.22 -8.36 -16.15
N ALA A 98 -3.12 -7.70 -17.31
CA ALA A 98 -4.14 -7.72 -18.35
C ALA A 98 -4.52 -9.16 -18.79
N GLY A 99 -5.82 -9.46 -18.76
CA GLY A 99 -6.39 -10.78 -19.06
C GLY A 99 -6.57 -11.69 -17.84
N ASN A 100 -5.69 -11.56 -16.85
CA ASN A 100 -5.62 -12.42 -15.67
C ASN A 100 -6.74 -12.14 -14.65
N THR A 101 -6.97 -13.09 -13.74
CA THR A 101 -7.93 -12.95 -12.63
C THR A 101 -7.18 -13.06 -11.31
N ARG A 102 -7.18 -12.00 -10.51
CA ARG A 102 -6.30 -11.81 -9.35
C ARG A 102 -7.07 -11.42 -8.10
N GLU A 103 -6.58 -11.81 -6.94
CA GLU A 103 -7.09 -11.31 -5.66
C GLU A 103 -6.69 -9.84 -5.45
N LEU A 104 -7.62 -8.95 -5.09
CA LEU A 104 -7.34 -7.53 -4.91
C LEU A 104 -7.26 -7.16 -3.43
N PHE A 105 -6.15 -6.53 -3.04
CA PHE A 105 -5.96 -5.91 -1.73
C PHE A 105 -5.84 -4.39 -1.88
N PHE A 106 -6.46 -3.65 -0.95
CA PHE A 106 -6.39 -2.18 -0.91
C PHE A 106 -6.07 -1.69 0.50
N ARG A 107 -5.55 -0.46 0.60
CA ARG A 107 -5.35 0.23 1.87
C ARG A 107 -6.50 1.21 2.09
N ALA A 108 -7.25 1.03 3.17
CA ALA A 108 -8.32 1.94 3.54
C ALA A 108 -7.79 3.17 4.30
N LYS A 109 -8.69 4.13 4.58
CA LYS A 109 -8.41 5.23 5.53
C LYS A 109 -7.95 4.64 6.88
N GLY A 110 -6.96 5.26 7.51
CA GLY A 110 -6.31 4.70 8.71
C GLY A 110 -5.23 3.65 8.44
N GLY A 111 -4.88 3.39 7.19
CA GLY A 111 -3.69 2.61 6.80
C GLY A 111 -3.85 1.09 6.84
N MET A 112 -5.02 0.59 7.25
CA MET A 112 -5.33 -0.84 7.33
C MET A 112 -5.52 -1.47 5.94
N ILE A 113 -5.01 -2.69 5.75
CA ILE A 113 -5.13 -3.43 4.49
C ILE A 113 -6.36 -4.32 4.54
N HIS A 114 -7.15 -4.29 3.47
CA HIS A 114 -8.41 -5.01 3.30
C HIS A 114 -8.37 -5.82 2.00
N TYR A 115 -9.04 -6.96 1.99
CA TYR A 115 -9.28 -7.78 0.82
C TYR A 115 -10.58 -7.35 0.15
N ALA A 116 -10.52 -6.94 -1.12
CA ALA A 116 -11.68 -6.44 -1.87
C ALA A 116 -12.49 -7.53 -2.58
N GLY A 117 -11.95 -8.73 -2.75
CA GLY A 117 -12.50 -9.78 -3.61
C GLY A 117 -11.58 -10.19 -4.75
N THR A 118 -12.12 -10.97 -5.67
CA THR A 118 -11.43 -11.52 -6.85
C THR A 118 -11.79 -10.70 -8.09
N TYR A 119 -10.78 -10.28 -8.86
CA TYR A 119 -10.92 -9.28 -9.92
C TYR A 119 -10.31 -9.75 -11.25
N LYS A 120 -11.10 -9.67 -12.32
CA LYS A 120 -10.61 -9.77 -13.69
C LYS A 120 -9.98 -8.45 -14.11
N CYS A 121 -8.77 -8.54 -14.66
CA CYS A 121 -7.98 -7.41 -15.10
C CYS A 121 -8.21 -7.16 -16.60
N LEU A 122 -8.82 -6.03 -16.92
CA LEU A 122 -9.17 -5.63 -18.28
C LEU A 122 -8.16 -4.61 -18.81
N SER A 123 -7.54 -4.90 -19.96
CA SER A 123 -6.75 -3.91 -20.67
C SER A 123 -7.67 -2.77 -21.13
N LEU A 124 -7.32 -1.53 -20.80
CA LEU A 124 -8.03 -0.33 -21.24
C LEU A 124 -7.09 0.52 -22.10
N SER A 125 -7.66 1.43 -22.90
CA SER A 125 -6.89 2.49 -23.54
C SER A 125 -6.22 3.39 -22.49
N ARG A 126 -5.15 4.07 -22.90
CA ARG A 126 -4.53 5.12 -22.06
C ARG A 126 -5.55 6.23 -21.81
N LEU A 127 -5.53 6.84 -20.62
CA LEU A 127 -6.46 7.92 -20.28
C LEU A 127 -6.10 9.19 -21.05
N SER A 128 -7.10 9.80 -21.68
CA SER A 128 -6.99 11.13 -22.30
C SER A 128 -6.71 12.22 -21.26
N GLY A 129 -6.23 13.39 -21.70
CA GLY A 129 -6.04 14.55 -20.83
C GLY A 129 -7.35 15.07 -20.19
N GLU A 130 -8.51 14.81 -20.79
CA GLU A 130 -9.80 15.10 -20.17
C GLU A 130 -10.14 14.09 -19.06
N GLU A 131 -9.95 12.80 -19.29
CA GLU A 131 -10.17 11.77 -18.27
C GLU A 131 -9.19 11.92 -17.10
N TYR A 132 -7.92 12.26 -17.39
CA TYR A 132 -6.93 12.58 -16.37
C TYR A 132 -7.39 13.71 -15.45
N ARG A 133 -7.92 14.82 -16.01
CA ARG A 133 -8.43 15.95 -15.22
C ARG A 133 -9.63 15.60 -14.33
N ARG A 134 -10.39 14.55 -14.68
CA ARG A 134 -11.49 14.02 -13.86
C ARG A 134 -11.02 13.07 -12.74
N LEU A 135 -9.75 12.64 -12.72
CA LEU A 135 -9.22 11.81 -11.63
C LEU A 135 -9.17 12.58 -10.30
N PRO A 136 -9.31 11.91 -9.13
CA PRO A 136 -9.13 12.56 -7.84
C PRO A 136 -7.76 13.24 -7.72
N LEU A 137 -7.70 14.44 -7.14
CA LEU A 137 -6.47 15.22 -7.01
C LEU A 137 -5.32 14.47 -6.30
N GLY A 138 -5.63 13.55 -5.38
CA GLY A 138 -4.64 12.69 -4.76
C GLY A 138 -3.94 11.74 -5.76
N VAL A 139 -4.69 11.21 -6.72
CA VAL A 139 -4.19 10.34 -7.79
C VAL A 139 -3.36 11.14 -8.79
N GLN A 140 -3.84 12.31 -9.21
CA GLN A 140 -3.08 13.22 -10.08
C GLN A 140 -1.71 13.59 -9.46
N LYS A 141 -1.71 14.02 -8.19
CA LYS A 141 -0.48 14.30 -7.42
C LYS A 141 0.41 13.07 -7.29
N TYR A 142 -0.17 11.90 -7.06
CA TYR A 142 0.59 10.65 -7.00
C TYR A 142 1.30 10.35 -8.34
N LEU A 143 0.58 10.44 -9.47
CA LEU A 143 1.11 10.19 -10.82
C LEU A 143 2.29 11.11 -11.12
N LEU A 144 2.11 12.43 -10.92
CA LEU A 144 3.20 13.41 -11.05
C LEU A 144 4.39 13.03 -10.16
N SER A 145 4.13 12.62 -8.91
CA SER A 145 5.17 12.24 -7.96
C SER A 145 5.92 10.93 -8.29
N LYS A 146 5.40 10.13 -9.24
CA LYS A 146 5.99 8.87 -9.72
C LYS A 146 6.66 9.01 -11.10
N VAL A 147 6.21 9.96 -11.92
CA VAL A 147 6.98 10.41 -13.09
C VAL A 147 8.29 11.05 -12.62
N LEU A 148 8.24 11.88 -11.58
CA LEU A 148 9.40 12.56 -11.00
C LEU A 148 10.20 11.64 -10.06
N THR A 149 11.10 10.82 -10.64
CA THR A 149 11.94 9.89 -9.86
C THR A 149 12.94 10.63 -8.96
N THR A 150 13.46 11.78 -9.39
CA THR A 150 14.61 12.46 -8.78
C THR A 150 14.19 13.80 -8.14
N LYS A 151 13.16 13.77 -7.28
CA LYS A 151 12.48 14.96 -6.73
C LYS A 151 13.40 16.05 -6.17
N LEU A 152 14.49 15.70 -5.50
CA LEU A 152 15.42 16.65 -4.88
C LEU A 152 16.23 17.48 -5.90
N SER A 153 16.35 17.01 -7.14
CA SER A 153 17.16 17.65 -8.19
C SER A 153 16.31 18.23 -9.32
N THR A 154 15.02 17.90 -9.39
CA THR A 154 14.13 18.37 -10.46
C THR A 154 13.77 19.85 -10.27
N PRO A 155 14.00 20.73 -11.27
CA PRO A 155 13.53 22.12 -11.21
C PRO A 155 12.01 22.21 -11.11
N LEU A 156 11.49 23.17 -10.32
CA LEU A 156 10.03 23.39 -10.16
C LEU A 156 9.32 23.57 -11.51
N LEU A 157 9.96 24.27 -12.46
CA LEU A 157 9.45 24.45 -13.82
C LEU A 157 9.19 23.11 -14.55
N ALA A 158 10.05 22.11 -14.36
CA ALA A 158 9.86 20.79 -14.97
C ALA A 158 8.65 20.06 -14.36
N ALA A 159 8.41 20.20 -13.04
CA ALA A 159 7.23 19.62 -12.41
C ALA A 159 5.92 20.24 -12.98
N SER A 160 5.87 21.56 -13.16
CA SER A 160 4.72 22.23 -13.79
C SER A 160 4.52 21.81 -15.24
N LEU A 161 5.60 21.77 -16.05
CA LEU A 161 5.53 21.33 -17.45
C LEU A 161 5.04 19.88 -17.62
N ILE A 162 5.35 19.01 -16.67
CA ILE A 162 4.90 17.61 -16.67
C ILE A 162 3.43 17.51 -16.27
N GLN A 163 2.96 18.32 -15.31
CA GLN A 163 1.54 18.43 -14.99
C GLN A 163 0.74 18.93 -16.20
N ASP A 164 1.18 20.04 -16.81
CA ASP A 164 0.63 20.56 -18.07
C ASP A 164 0.55 19.48 -19.15
N SER A 165 1.59 18.66 -19.27
CA SER A 165 1.66 17.58 -20.27
C SER A 165 0.65 16.46 -20.03
N PHE A 166 0.29 16.16 -18.77
CA PHE A 166 -0.83 15.27 -18.46
C PHE A 166 -2.18 15.92 -18.79
N GLU A 167 -2.40 17.17 -18.36
CA GLU A 167 -3.67 17.88 -18.56
C GLU A 167 -4.00 18.11 -20.05
N LYS A 168 -2.96 18.35 -20.87
CA LYS A 168 -3.04 18.49 -22.33
C LYS A 168 -3.05 17.15 -23.07
N GLY A 169 -2.86 16.02 -22.39
CA GLY A 169 -2.83 14.68 -23.02
C GLY A 169 -1.59 14.40 -23.88
N VAL A 170 -0.48 15.09 -23.63
CA VAL A 170 0.83 14.78 -24.25
C VAL A 170 1.44 13.54 -23.58
N ILE A 171 1.26 13.41 -22.26
CA ILE A 171 1.63 12.22 -21.48
C ILE A 171 0.33 11.58 -21.01
N LEU A 172 0.10 10.33 -21.40
CA LEU A 172 -1.13 9.59 -21.06
C LEU A 172 -0.81 8.53 -19.99
N PRO A 173 -1.51 8.50 -18.85
CA PRO A 173 -1.39 7.40 -17.89
C PRO A 173 -1.84 6.07 -18.52
N LEU A 174 -1.18 4.97 -18.12
CA LEU A 174 -1.69 3.63 -18.36
C LEU A 174 -2.89 3.39 -17.45
N CYS A 175 -3.89 2.67 -17.96
CA CYS A 175 -5.08 2.29 -17.21
C CYS A 175 -5.34 0.78 -17.35
N LEU A 176 -5.68 0.14 -16.23
CA LEU A 176 -6.14 -1.24 -16.20
C LEU A 176 -7.47 -1.25 -15.45
N GLY A 177 -8.52 -1.77 -16.09
CA GLY A 177 -9.82 -1.95 -15.47
C GLY A 177 -9.79 -3.15 -14.52
N LEU A 178 -10.31 -3.00 -13.31
CA LEU A 178 -10.47 -4.07 -12.34
C LEU A 178 -11.96 -4.34 -12.19
N GLN A 179 -12.43 -5.44 -12.78
CA GLN A 179 -13.82 -5.89 -12.67
C GLN A 179 -13.92 -6.97 -11.58
N CYS A 180 -14.68 -6.76 -10.50
CA CYS A 180 -14.96 -7.85 -9.56
C CYS A 180 -15.74 -8.97 -10.30
N VAL A 181 -15.30 -10.21 -10.07
CA VAL A 181 -15.89 -11.43 -10.64
C VAL A 181 -16.25 -12.46 -9.56
N GLY A 182 -15.98 -12.17 -8.28
CA GLY A 182 -16.29 -13.03 -7.14
C GLY A 182 -15.65 -12.52 -5.85
N PHE A 183 -15.90 -13.22 -4.74
CA PHE A 183 -15.27 -12.94 -3.45
C PHE A 183 -14.84 -14.25 -2.78
N ASN A 184 -13.54 -14.42 -2.53
CA ASN A 184 -12.99 -15.63 -1.92
C ASN A 184 -13.23 -15.64 -0.40
N HIS A 185 -14.43 -16.08 0.00
CA HIS A 185 -14.85 -16.14 1.40
C HIS A 185 -13.93 -17.02 2.26
N GLU A 186 -13.33 -18.06 1.70
CA GLU A 186 -12.42 -18.94 2.45
C GLU A 186 -11.10 -18.23 2.78
N LEU A 187 -10.44 -17.65 1.77
CA LEU A 187 -9.25 -16.83 1.94
C LEU A 187 -9.52 -15.69 2.94
N TYR A 188 -10.64 -15.00 2.79
CA TYR A 188 -11.05 -13.91 3.68
C TYR A 188 -11.19 -14.37 5.15
N ARG A 189 -11.94 -15.45 5.39
CA ARG A 189 -12.12 -16.05 6.72
C ARG A 189 -10.78 -16.49 7.33
N LEU A 190 -9.88 -17.06 6.54
CA LEU A 190 -8.56 -17.50 6.99
C LEU A 190 -7.70 -16.31 7.46
N MET A 191 -7.70 -15.20 6.72
CA MET A 191 -6.99 -13.97 7.12
C MET A 191 -7.53 -13.37 8.42
N LEU A 192 -8.86 -13.31 8.58
CA LEU A 192 -9.49 -12.82 9.83
C LEU A 192 -9.17 -13.70 11.05
N ASN A 193 -9.01 -15.00 10.87
CA ASN A 193 -8.67 -15.92 11.95
C ASN A 193 -7.22 -15.75 12.43
N VAL A 194 -6.27 -15.51 11.52
CA VAL A 194 -4.87 -15.22 11.89
C VAL A 194 -4.76 -13.95 12.73
N GLN A 195 -5.56 -12.92 12.45
CA GLN A 195 -5.60 -11.73 13.32
C GLN A 195 -6.06 -12.05 14.74
N LYS A 196 -7.14 -12.82 14.91
CA LYS A 196 -7.66 -13.17 16.24
C LYS A 196 -6.64 -13.95 17.09
N GLY A 197 -5.84 -14.81 16.46
CA GLY A 197 -4.74 -15.51 17.12
C GLY A 197 -3.52 -14.63 17.45
N SER A 198 -3.36 -13.49 16.75
CA SER A 198 -2.21 -12.58 16.91
C SER A 198 -2.31 -11.62 18.10
N VAL A 199 -3.46 -11.54 18.78
CA VAL A 199 -3.55 -10.83 20.06
C VAL A 199 -2.68 -11.61 21.06
N PRO A 200 -1.58 -11.04 21.59
CA PRO A 200 -0.83 -11.70 22.62
C PRO A 200 -1.80 -11.93 23.78
N LYS A 201 -2.04 -13.20 24.15
CA LYS A 201 -2.70 -13.51 25.41
C LYS A 201 -1.95 -12.71 26.45
N LYS A 202 -2.62 -11.72 27.08
CA LYS A 202 -2.06 -11.04 28.25
C LYS A 202 -1.67 -12.17 29.18
N SER A 203 -0.37 -12.36 29.39
CA SER A 203 0.12 -13.31 30.37
C SER A 203 -0.64 -12.98 31.65
N ALA A 204 -1.35 -13.98 32.20
CA ALA A 204 -2.07 -13.78 33.44
C ALA A 204 -1.09 -13.12 34.42
N PRO A 205 -1.48 -12.04 35.12
CA PRO A 205 -0.55 -11.26 35.91
C PRO A 205 0.20 -12.23 36.82
N VAL A 206 1.51 -12.35 36.59
CA VAL A 206 2.35 -13.30 37.33
C VAL A 206 2.10 -13.00 38.79
N PRO A 207 1.65 -13.98 39.61
CA PRO A 207 1.40 -13.72 41.01
C PRO A 207 2.68 -13.15 41.61
N ILE A 208 2.64 -11.86 41.97
CA ILE A 208 3.76 -11.23 42.66
C ILE A 208 3.82 -11.96 43.99
N ALA A 209 4.84 -12.82 44.14
CA ALA A 209 5.07 -13.52 45.39
C ALA A 209 5.26 -12.45 46.47
N ILE A 210 4.25 -12.32 47.33
CA ILE A 210 4.30 -11.40 48.47
C ILE A 210 5.50 -11.86 49.31
N PRO A 211 6.56 -11.05 49.46
CA PRO A 211 7.71 -11.45 50.24
C PRO A 211 7.25 -11.69 51.67
N ALA A 212 7.45 -12.93 52.16
CA ALA A 212 7.12 -13.27 53.53
C ALA A 212 7.87 -12.33 54.48
N ASN A 213 7.12 -11.63 55.33
CA ASN A 213 7.63 -10.54 56.14
C ASN A 213 8.54 -11.08 57.25
N GLY A 214 9.85 -11.16 56.97
CA GLY A 214 10.81 -11.94 57.75
C GLY A 214 12.08 -11.17 58.13
N SER A 215 12.13 -10.73 59.39
CA SER A 215 13.32 -10.36 60.18
C SER A 215 14.21 -9.19 59.69
N LYS A 216 14.40 -8.23 60.60
CA LYS A 216 15.28 -7.05 60.46
C LYS A 216 16.76 -7.46 60.39
N GLY A 217 17.50 -6.93 59.41
CA GLY A 217 18.96 -6.96 59.33
C GLY A 217 19.56 -5.55 59.31
N VAL A 218 20.64 -5.34 60.05
CA VAL A 218 21.23 -4.02 60.37
C VAL A 218 21.92 -3.37 59.15
N PRO A 219 21.85 -2.04 58.95
CA PRO A 219 22.55 -1.35 57.87
C PRO A 219 24.07 -1.32 58.10
N ASN A 220 24.86 -1.63 57.07
CA ASN A 220 26.32 -1.50 57.10
C ASN A 220 26.78 -0.29 56.25
N PRO A 221 27.26 0.81 56.87
CA PRO A 221 27.62 2.03 56.16
C PRO A 221 29.12 2.04 55.81
N ASN A 222 29.55 1.39 54.72
CA ASN A 222 30.87 1.66 54.12
C ASN A 222 31.10 1.04 52.73
N LYS A 223 30.97 1.85 51.66
CA LYS A 223 32.00 1.97 50.60
C LYS A 223 31.67 3.09 49.59
N ARG A 224 32.33 4.24 49.77
CA ARG A 224 32.65 5.13 48.64
C ARG A 224 33.70 4.44 47.77
N LYS A 225 33.54 4.40 46.45
CA LYS A 225 34.69 4.55 45.54
C LYS A 225 34.27 5.18 44.21
N SER A 226 35.03 6.19 43.82
CA SER A 226 34.87 7.02 42.63
C SER A 226 35.81 6.59 41.50
N SER A 227 35.33 6.67 40.27
CA SER A 227 36.05 6.73 38.98
C SER A 227 34.94 6.83 37.91
N GLU A 228 34.72 7.89 37.15
CA GLU A 228 35.64 8.83 36.46
C GLU A 228 36.51 8.16 35.39
N GLN A 229 36.73 8.89 34.28
CA GLN A 229 37.19 8.44 32.94
C GLN A 229 36.10 7.73 32.11
N GLY A 230 35.92 8.02 30.81
CA GLY A 230 36.67 8.92 29.93
C GLY A 230 36.95 8.23 28.60
N GLY A 231 36.32 8.68 27.50
CA GLY A 231 36.37 7.95 26.23
C GLY A 231 35.91 8.75 25.02
N SER A 232 36.72 9.70 24.56
CA SER A 232 36.62 10.21 23.18
C SER A 232 37.07 9.14 22.20
N ASN A 233 36.46 9.05 21.02
CA ASN A 233 37.19 8.54 19.86
C ASN A 233 36.77 9.22 18.54
N LYS A 234 37.75 9.41 17.66
CA LYS A 234 37.68 10.19 16.40
C LYS A 234 38.03 9.30 15.20
N LYS A 235 37.50 9.69 14.03
CA LYS A 235 38.04 9.49 12.65
C LYS A 235 38.17 8.08 12.03
N ALA A 236 37.42 7.88 10.94
CA ALA A 236 37.85 7.69 9.54
C ALA A 236 36.60 7.93 8.65
N LYS A 237 36.56 8.24 7.34
CA LYS A 237 37.48 8.59 6.23
C LYS A 237 38.50 7.58 5.69
N ALA A 238 38.05 6.82 4.68
CA ALA A 238 38.75 6.14 3.58
C ALA A 238 37.65 5.73 2.57
N THR A 239 37.79 5.76 1.24
CA THR A 239 38.77 6.39 0.33
C THR A 239 38.01 6.85 -0.91
#